data_AF-A0A4Q5ZH00-F1
#
_entry.id   AF-A0A4Q5ZH00-F1
#
_cell.length_a   1.000
_cell.length_b   1.000
_cell.length_c   1.000
_cell.angle_alpha   90.00
_cell.angle_beta   90.00
_cell.angle_gamma   90.00
#
_symmetry.space_group_name_H-M   'P 1'
#
loop_
_entity.id
_entity.type
_entity.pdbx_description
1 polymer ?
#
loop_
_entity_poly.entity_id
_entity_poly.type
_entity_poly.pdbx_seq_one_letter_code
_entity_poly.pdbx_strand_id
1 'polypeptide(L)'
;LAVDFAVCRDESTGEPTPQLIELQGFPSLYGFQPYLATQFRNHFPIPDSVYNPYLDDPGFQAQFERNGQMTTRSMFIRYYDVISGQVRIGDLKNLFKHINLERLRQQDSVQYEKIIADEPCYRMYSVQIKGDQVILCTGSSWNRRYQDKSNPAQQDAPYFNEFCAHSTCWKYYFDGRRLHLKYIMQVG
;
A
#
# COMPACT_ATOMS: atom_id res chain seq x y z
N LEU A 1 6.04 9.94 20.58
CA LEU A 1 5.26 11.07 21.12
C LEU A 1 5.56 12.25 20.23
N ALA A 2 4.55 12.80 19.55
CA ALA A 2 4.69 14.02 18.77
C ALA A 2 3.88 15.11 19.47
N VAL A 3 4.49 16.29 19.62
CA VAL A 3 3.94 17.42 20.37
C VAL A 3 4.15 18.67 19.52
N ASP A 4 3.07 19.26 19.04
CA ASP A 4 3.10 20.45 18.20
C ASP A 4 2.74 21.68 19.02
N PHE A 5 3.55 22.73 18.89
CA PHE A 5 3.35 24.02 19.55
C PHE A 5 3.19 25.12 18.50
N ALA A 6 2.23 26.01 18.71
CA ALA A 6 2.18 27.29 18.02
C ALA A 6 2.98 28.33 18.79
N VAL A 7 3.58 29.29 18.08
CA VAL A 7 4.19 30.47 18.70
C VAL A 7 3.10 31.53 18.85
N CYS A 8 2.73 31.83 20.08
CA CYS A 8 1.79 32.89 20.44
C CYS A 8 2.55 34.08 21.03
N ARG A 9 1.89 35.22 21.22
CA ARG A 9 2.43 36.32 22.01
C ARG A 9 1.80 36.30 23.39
N ASP A 10 2.61 36.49 24.41
CA ASP A 10 2.13 36.71 25.77
C ASP A 10 1.34 38.03 25.82
N GLU A 11 0.12 37.99 26.34
CA GLU A 11 -0.77 39.16 26.35
C GLU A 11 -0.28 40.30 27.27
N SER A 12 0.56 39.98 28.26
CA SER A 12 1.05 40.94 29.25
C SER A 12 2.41 41.53 28.90
N THR A 13 3.28 40.74 28.26
CA THR A 13 4.67 41.11 27.96
C THR A 13 4.93 41.28 26.46
N GLY A 14 4.06 40.77 25.59
CA GLY A 14 4.20 40.84 24.13
C GLY A 14 5.23 39.87 23.53
N GLU A 15 5.92 39.12 24.39
CA GLU A 15 6.99 38.20 24.04
C GLU A 15 6.47 36.90 23.40
N PRO A 16 7.21 36.26 22.47
CA PRO A 16 6.81 34.99 21.88
C PRO A 16 6.81 33.86 22.93
N THR A 17 5.69 33.17 23.09
CA THR A 17 5.55 32.01 23.98
C THR A 17 4.97 30.80 23.24
N PRO A 18 5.50 29.58 23.45
CA PRO A 18 4.95 28.38 22.84
C PRO A 18 3.65 27.96 23.54
N GLN A 19 2.61 27.68 22.77
CA GLN A 19 1.34 27.13 23.23
C GLN A 19 1.09 25.78 22.56
N LEU A 20 0.76 24.76 23.36
CA LEU A 20 0.49 23.42 22.87
C LEU A 20 -0.78 23.44 21.99
N ILE A 21 -0.65 23.04 20.73
CA ILE A 21 -1.79 22.95 19.80
C ILE A 21 -2.23 21.52 19.54
N GLU A 22 -1.30 20.56 19.58
CA GLU A 22 -1.62 19.16 19.34
C GLU A 22 -0.71 18.22 20.13
N LEU A 23 -1.32 17.23 20.78
CA LEU A 23 -0.62 16.14 21.45
C LEU A 23 -1.06 14.81 20.84
N GLN A 24 -0.24 14.25 19.93
CA GLN A 24 -0.54 12.98 19.31
C GLN A 24 0.08 11.81 20.08
N GLY A 25 -0.80 11.08 20.77
CA GLY A 25 -0.49 9.96 21.66
C GLY A 25 -0.36 8.59 21.00
N PHE A 26 0.06 8.49 19.74
CA PHE A 26 0.28 7.19 19.08
C PHE A 26 1.76 6.87 18.83
N PRO A 27 2.59 6.65 19.88
CA PRO A 27 3.92 6.05 19.73
C PRO A 27 3.87 4.73 18.96
N SER A 28 2.77 3.98 19.08
CA SER A 28 2.55 2.73 18.37
C SER A 28 2.49 2.94 16.87
N LEU A 29 1.83 3.96 16.31
CA LEU A 29 1.73 4.10 14.85
C LEU A 29 3.08 4.47 14.20
N TYR A 30 3.85 5.35 14.85
CA TYR A 30 5.17 5.76 14.37
C TYR A 30 6.26 4.70 14.58
N GLY A 31 6.17 3.90 15.65
CA GLY A 31 7.04 2.74 15.85
C GLY A 31 6.62 1.53 15.00
N PHE A 32 5.32 1.34 14.79
CA PHE A 32 4.76 0.22 14.03
C PHE A 32 5.09 0.33 12.55
N GLN A 33 5.17 1.51 11.94
CA GLN A 33 5.52 1.60 10.52
C GLN A 33 6.96 1.09 10.19
N PRO A 34 8.04 1.55 10.84
CA PRO A 34 9.38 1.03 10.61
C PRO A 34 9.55 -0.38 11.19
N TYR A 35 8.89 -0.70 12.31
CA TYR A 35 8.85 -2.07 12.84
C TYR A 35 8.20 -3.01 11.84
N LEU A 36 7.00 -2.73 11.36
CA LEU A 36 6.28 -3.51 10.36
C LEU A 36 7.08 -3.60 9.05
N ALA A 37 7.68 -2.53 8.56
CA ALA A 37 8.54 -2.59 7.37
C ALA A 37 9.78 -3.48 7.58
N THR A 38 10.38 -3.43 8.77
CA THR A 38 11.51 -4.29 9.16
C THR A 38 11.06 -5.75 9.34
N GLN A 39 9.91 -5.98 9.97
CA GLN A 39 9.30 -7.29 10.13
C GLN A 39 8.90 -7.87 8.76
N PHE A 40 8.40 -7.07 7.83
CA PHE A 40 8.13 -7.51 6.45
C PHE A 40 9.42 -7.94 5.75
N ARG A 41 10.50 -7.16 5.83
CA ARG A 41 11.81 -7.56 5.30
C ARG A 41 12.38 -8.82 5.98
N ASN A 42 12.09 -9.00 7.27
CA ASN A 42 12.61 -10.13 8.04
C ASN A 42 11.79 -11.41 7.90
N HIS A 43 10.48 -11.31 7.71
CA HIS A 43 9.53 -12.43 7.79
C HIS A 43 8.75 -12.69 6.50
N PHE A 44 8.80 -11.80 5.50
CA PHE A 44 8.25 -12.03 4.17
C PHE A 44 9.36 -12.02 3.10
N PRO A 45 10.30 -12.99 3.10
CA PRO A 45 10.82 -13.43 1.81
C PRO A 45 9.59 -13.97 1.07
N ILE A 46 9.14 -13.26 0.04
CA ILE A 46 8.04 -13.77 -0.79
C ILE A 46 8.60 -15.05 -1.42
N PRO A 47 8.09 -16.25 -1.08
CA PRO A 47 8.63 -17.47 -1.64
C PRO A 47 8.45 -17.45 -3.16
N ASP A 48 9.36 -18.04 -3.93
CA ASP A 48 9.20 -18.09 -5.40
C ASP A 48 7.93 -18.83 -5.82
N SER A 49 7.44 -19.74 -4.98
CA SER A 49 6.14 -20.41 -5.18
C SER A 49 4.94 -19.46 -5.11
N VAL A 50 5.14 -18.21 -4.69
CA VAL A 50 4.09 -17.21 -4.42
C VAL A 50 4.22 -16.03 -5.39
N TYR A 51 5.45 -15.62 -5.71
CA TYR A 51 5.75 -14.56 -6.67
C TYR A 51 7.13 -14.79 -7.27
N ASN A 52 7.22 -14.88 -8.59
CA ASN A 52 8.48 -14.93 -9.30
C ASN A 52 8.76 -13.53 -9.89
N PRO A 53 9.68 -12.73 -9.29
CA PRO A 53 9.99 -11.42 -9.81
C PRO A 53 10.77 -11.56 -11.13
N TYR A 54 10.15 -11.15 -12.25
CA TYR A 54 10.91 -10.97 -13.48
C TYR A 54 11.73 -9.68 -13.35
N LEU A 55 13.04 -9.84 -13.12
CA LEU A 55 13.99 -8.74 -13.01
C LEU A 55 14.97 -8.82 -14.18
N ASP A 56 14.99 -7.77 -15.01
CA ASP A 56 15.98 -7.61 -16.07
C ASP A 56 17.32 -7.11 -15.48
N ASP A 57 17.91 -7.93 -14.60
CA ASP A 57 19.21 -7.69 -13.96
C ASP A 57 20.09 -8.94 -14.12
N PRO A 58 21.20 -8.87 -14.87
CA PRO A 58 22.07 -10.03 -15.09
C PRO A 58 22.62 -10.65 -13.79
N GLY A 59 22.86 -9.81 -12.76
CA GLY A 59 23.34 -10.28 -11.46
C GLY A 59 22.28 -11.05 -10.68
N PHE A 60 21.01 -10.68 -10.83
CA PHE A 60 19.87 -11.38 -10.27
C PHE A 60 19.68 -12.70 -11.00
N GLN A 61 19.61 -12.68 -12.33
CA GLN A 61 19.40 -13.87 -13.15
C GLN A 61 20.47 -14.93 -12.91
N ALA A 62 21.74 -14.53 -12.89
CA ALA A 62 22.83 -15.46 -12.61
C ALA A 62 22.75 -16.07 -11.19
N GLN A 63 22.27 -15.32 -10.19
CA GLN A 63 22.05 -15.86 -8.84
C GLN A 63 20.81 -16.76 -8.79
N PHE A 64 19.74 -16.38 -9.47
CA PHE A 64 18.48 -17.12 -9.55
C PHE A 64 18.70 -18.49 -10.18
N GLU A 65 19.40 -18.55 -11.32
CA GLU A 65 19.78 -19.80 -11.98
C GLU A 65 20.68 -20.68 -11.10
N ARG A 66 21.71 -20.10 -10.47
CA ARG A 66 22.59 -20.84 -9.54
C ARG A 66 21.85 -21.43 -8.35
N ASN A 67 20.76 -20.81 -7.92
CA ASN A 67 19.95 -21.25 -6.80
C ASN A 67 18.77 -22.15 -7.22
N GLY A 68 18.80 -22.71 -8.43
CA GLY A 68 17.74 -23.61 -8.90
C GLY A 68 16.42 -22.90 -9.16
N GLN A 69 16.48 -21.68 -9.71
CA GLN A 69 15.34 -20.81 -9.97
C GLN A 69 14.59 -20.44 -8.68
N MET A 70 15.36 -20.15 -7.63
CA MET A 70 14.83 -19.67 -6.36
C MET A 70 15.50 -18.36 -5.91
N THR A 71 14.69 -17.40 -5.48
CA THR A 71 15.07 -16.15 -4.84
C THR A 71 15.35 -16.42 -3.37
N THR A 72 16.63 -16.52 -3.03
CA THR A 72 17.06 -16.65 -1.63
C THR A 72 16.76 -15.38 -0.83
N ARG A 73 16.76 -15.48 0.51
CA ARG A 73 16.56 -14.31 1.40
C ARG A 73 17.57 -13.19 1.12
N SER A 74 18.84 -13.52 0.84
CA SER A 74 19.87 -12.52 0.55
C SER A 74 19.66 -11.84 -0.80
N MET A 75 19.19 -12.58 -1.81
CA MET A 75 18.76 -12.00 -3.09
C MET A 75 17.57 -11.06 -2.87
N PHE A 76 16.53 -11.51 -2.16
CA PHE A 76 15.36 -10.68 -1.87
C PHE A 76 15.74 -9.38 -1.17
N ILE A 77 16.60 -9.43 -0.15
CA ILE A 77 17.06 -8.23 0.56
C ILE A 77 17.84 -7.29 -0.37
N ARG A 78 18.73 -7.84 -1.22
CA ARG A 78 19.52 -7.05 -2.17
C ARG A 78 18.65 -6.34 -3.21
N TYR A 79 17.64 -7.02 -3.73
CA TYR A 79 16.75 -6.52 -4.78
C TYR A 79 15.41 -6.02 -4.23
N TYR A 80 15.34 -5.74 -2.92
CA TYR A 80 14.11 -5.42 -2.21
C TYR A 80 13.37 -4.23 -2.82
N ASP A 81 14.09 -3.17 -3.17
CA ASP A 81 13.45 -1.95 -3.68
C ASP A 81 12.75 -2.20 -5.04
N VAL A 82 13.37 -3.00 -5.91
CA VAL A 82 12.77 -3.35 -7.21
C VAL A 82 11.58 -4.29 -7.02
N ILE A 83 11.76 -5.37 -6.24
CA ILE A 83 10.70 -6.36 -5.99
C ILE A 83 9.51 -5.69 -5.29
N SER A 84 9.75 -4.90 -4.25
CA SER A 84 8.69 -4.21 -3.50
C SER A 84 7.95 -3.16 -4.32
N GLY A 85 8.64 -2.53 -5.28
CA GLY A 85 8.03 -1.67 -6.29
C GLY A 85 7.12 -2.46 -7.23
N GLN A 86 7.62 -3.56 -7.79
CA GLN A 86 6.84 -4.41 -8.71
C GLN A 86 5.58 -4.96 -8.04
N VAL A 87 5.68 -5.48 -6.81
CA VAL A 87 4.51 -5.96 -6.06
C VAL A 87 3.71 -4.85 -5.40
N ARG A 88 4.09 -3.57 -5.53
CA ARG A 88 3.38 -2.41 -4.96
C ARG A 88 3.18 -2.43 -3.45
N ILE A 89 4.18 -2.87 -2.68
CA ILE A 89 4.14 -2.86 -1.20
C ILE A 89 3.89 -1.45 -0.64
N GLY A 90 4.39 -0.41 -1.31
CA GLY A 90 4.12 0.98 -0.93
C GLY A 90 2.63 1.32 -0.91
N ASP A 91 1.88 0.82 -1.91
CA ASP A 91 0.43 1.04 -2.00
C ASP A 91 -0.33 0.23 -0.94
N LEU A 92 0.16 -0.98 -0.61
CA LEU A 92 -0.39 -1.78 0.48
C LEU A 92 -0.30 -1.04 1.83
N LYS A 93 0.76 -0.26 2.06
CA LYS A 93 0.85 0.59 3.26
C LYS A 93 -0.26 1.64 3.29
N ASN A 94 -0.63 2.21 2.14
CA ASN A 94 -1.69 3.22 2.07
C ASN A 94 -3.08 2.62 2.29
N LEU A 95 -3.31 1.36 1.92
CA LEU A 95 -4.56 0.63 2.23
C LEU A 95 -4.90 0.74 3.71
N PHE A 96 -3.96 0.45 4.60
CA PHE A 96 -4.17 0.47 6.05
C PHE A 96 -4.36 1.88 6.64
N LYS A 97 -4.04 2.94 5.88
CA LYS A 97 -4.34 4.32 6.29
C LYS A 97 -5.80 4.69 6.03
N HIS A 98 -6.43 4.05 5.07
CA HIS A 98 -7.77 4.41 4.59
C HIS A 98 -8.86 3.42 5.01
N ILE A 99 -8.50 2.15 5.19
CA ILE A 99 -9.46 1.12 5.59
C ILE A 99 -9.54 1.01 7.11
N ASN A 100 -10.74 1.23 7.64
CA ASN A 100 -11.05 0.91 9.02
C ASN A 100 -11.32 -0.60 9.16
N LEU A 101 -10.32 -1.33 9.69
CA LEU A 101 -10.39 -2.78 9.87
C LEU A 101 -11.44 -3.22 10.91
N GLU A 102 -11.89 -2.35 11.83
CA GLU A 102 -12.94 -2.72 12.81
C GLU A 102 -14.26 -3.07 12.11
N ARG A 103 -14.49 -2.53 10.91
CA ARG A 103 -15.66 -2.87 10.10
C ARG A 103 -15.69 -4.36 9.73
N LEU A 104 -14.53 -5.03 9.68
CA LEU A 104 -14.43 -6.47 9.39
C LEU A 104 -15.06 -7.35 10.48
N ARG A 105 -15.45 -6.77 11.63
CA ARG A 105 -16.21 -7.48 12.67
C ARG A 105 -17.68 -7.67 12.32
N GLN A 106 -18.20 -6.91 11.36
CA GLN A 106 -19.63 -6.89 10.99
C GLN A 106 -19.86 -7.23 9.51
N GLN A 107 -18.85 -7.06 8.65
CA GLN A 107 -18.94 -7.29 7.22
C GLN A 107 -17.64 -7.93 6.72
N ASP A 108 -17.77 -8.88 5.80
CA ASP A 108 -16.64 -9.61 5.25
C ASP A 108 -15.82 -8.80 4.23
N SER A 109 -16.30 -7.64 3.79
CA SER A 109 -15.64 -6.82 2.79
C SER A 109 -15.68 -5.35 3.20
N VAL A 110 -14.54 -4.66 3.14
CA VAL A 110 -14.44 -3.22 3.34
C VAL A 110 -13.71 -2.63 2.14
N GLN A 111 -14.26 -1.56 1.57
CA GLN A 111 -13.69 -0.88 0.41
C GLN A 111 -13.62 0.62 0.68
N TYR A 112 -12.65 1.28 0.05
CA TYR A 112 -12.48 2.72 0.10
C TYR A 112 -11.98 3.22 -1.26
N GLU A 113 -12.62 4.26 -1.76
CA GLU A 113 -12.24 4.95 -2.98
C GLU A 113 -11.86 6.40 -2.67
N LYS A 114 -10.69 6.82 -3.13
CA LYS A 114 -10.24 8.20 -3.08
C LYS A 114 -10.42 8.83 -4.46
N ILE A 115 -11.53 9.52 -4.63
CA ILE A 115 -11.88 10.24 -5.86
C ILE A 115 -11.49 11.71 -5.68
N ILE A 116 -10.73 12.25 -6.64
CA ILE A 116 -10.34 13.65 -6.73
C ILE A 116 -10.91 14.17 -8.05
N ALA A 117 -11.76 15.21 -7.99
CA ALA A 117 -12.65 15.58 -9.11
C ALA A 117 -11.91 15.96 -10.39
N ASP A 118 -10.74 16.56 -10.26
CA ASP A 118 -9.86 17.02 -11.33
C ASP A 118 -8.77 16.01 -11.73
N GLU A 119 -8.77 14.81 -11.14
CA GLU A 119 -7.88 13.72 -11.55
C GLU A 119 -8.64 12.67 -12.40
N PRO A 120 -8.05 12.20 -13.52
CA PRO A 120 -8.68 11.22 -14.39
C PRO A 120 -8.82 9.83 -13.77
N CYS A 121 -7.98 9.49 -12.79
CA CYS A 121 -7.96 8.20 -12.12
C CYS A 121 -8.25 8.37 -10.63
N TYR A 122 -9.10 7.53 -10.05
CA TYR A 122 -9.27 7.46 -8.59
C TYR A 122 -8.48 6.29 -8.02
N ARG A 123 -8.09 6.36 -6.75
CA ARG A 123 -7.45 5.23 -6.04
C ARG A 123 -8.49 4.38 -5.34
N MET A 124 -8.32 3.07 -5.36
CA MET A 124 -9.20 2.14 -4.65
C MET A 124 -8.40 1.21 -3.74
N TYR A 125 -8.99 0.86 -2.61
CA TYR A 125 -8.44 -0.08 -1.65
C TYR A 125 -9.56 -1.01 -1.16
N SER A 126 -9.25 -2.28 -0.94
CA SER A 126 -10.20 -3.20 -0.31
C SER A 126 -9.54 -4.28 0.54
N VAL A 127 -10.28 -4.72 1.56
CA VAL A 127 -10.01 -5.93 2.32
C VAL A 127 -11.23 -6.82 2.23
N GLN A 128 -11.04 -8.08 1.88
CA GLN A 128 -12.09 -9.08 1.81
C GLN A 128 -11.69 -10.32 2.61
N ILE A 129 -12.62 -10.87 3.38
CA ILE A 129 -12.50 -12.10 4.13
C ILE A 129 -13.47 -13.11 3.53
N LYS A 130 -13.02 -14.32 3.23
CA LYS A 130 -13.86 -15.41 2.74
C LYS A 130 -13.43 -16.72 3.38
N GLY A 131 -14.11 -17.10 4.46
CA GLY A 131 -13.68 -18.21 5.31
C GLY A 131 -12.32 -17.91 5.93
N ASP A 132 -11.33 -18.76 5.62
CA ASP A 132 -9.93 -18.59 6.05
C ASP A 132 -9.10 -17.71 5.10
N GLN A 133 -9.69 -17.18 4.03
CA GLN A 133 -8.96 -16.38 3.05
C GLN A 133 -9.09 -14.90 3.37
N VAL A 134 -7.96 -14.19 3.32
CA VAL A 134 -7.92 -12.73 3.42
C VAL A 134 -7.31 -12.17 2.14
N ILE A 135 -8.01 -11.25 1.48
CA ILE A 135 -7.59 -10.63 0.22
C ILE A 135 -7.46 -9.14 0.46
N LEU A 136 -6.27 -8.60 0.23
CA LEU A 136 -5.99 -7.17 0.29
C LEU A 136 -5.79 -6.70 -1.14
N CYS A 137 -6.49 -5.68 -1.60
CA CYS A 137 -6.31 -5.12 -2.94
C CYS A 137 -6.10 -3.62 -2.91
N THR A 138 -5.22 -3.14 -3.78
CA THR A 138 -5.01 -1.72 -4.10
C THR A 138 -5.07 -1.53 -5.60
N GLY A 139 -5.44 -0.34 -6.07
CA GLY A 139 -5.48 -0.06 -7.49
C GLY A 139 -5.95 1.35 -7.83
N SER A 140 -6.25 1.53 -9.11
CA SER A 140 -6.99 2.68 -9.61
C SER A 140 -7.94 2.28 -10.72
N SER A 141 -8.88 3.16 -11.02
CA SER A 141 -9.78 3.07 -12.16
C SER A 141 -10.19 4.47 -12.58
N TRP A 142 -10.91 4.57 -13.70
CA TRP A 142 -11.31 5.84 -14.28
C TRP A 142 -12.32 6.57 -13.39
N ASN A 143 -12.01 7.82 -13.08
CA ASN A 143 -12.91 8.73 -12.39
C ASN A 143 -13.97 9.26 -13.36
N ARG A 144 -15.19 8.71 -13.28
CA ARG A 144 -16.33 9.14 -14.11
C ARG A 144 -16.75 10.61 -13.93
N ARG A 145 -16.26 11.27 -12.87
CA ARG A 145 -16.53 12.70 -12.60
C ARG A 145 -15.50 13.62 -13.26
N TYR A 146 -14.40 13.07 -13.76
CA TYR A 146 -13.36 13.84 -14.44
C TYR A 146 -13.89 14.37 -15.77
N GLN A 147 -13.61 15.64 -16.04
CA GLN A 147 -13.91 16.27 -17.32
C GLN A 147 -12.63 16.86 -17.89
N ASP A 148 -12.14 16.27 -18.97
CA ASP A 148 -11.02 16.84 -19.72
C ASP A 148 -11.50 18.09 -20.47
N LYS A 149 -11.07 19.26 -19.98
CA LYS A 149 -11.37 20.56 -20.60
C LYS A 149 -10.51 20.83 -21.83
N SER A 150 -9.37 20.17 -21.96
CA SER A 150 -8.42 20.34 -23.06
C SER A 150 -8.79 19.48 -24.27
N ASN A 151 -9.36 18.30 -24.03
CA ASN A 151 -9.83 17.40 -25.07
C ASN A 151 -11.16 16.72 -24.70
N PRO A 152 -12.30 17.42 -24.87
CA PRO A 152 -13.62 16.88 -24.52
C PRO A 152 -13.98 15.59 -25.27
N ALA A 153 -13.37 15.35 -26.44
CA ALA A 153 -13.59 14.15 -27.23
C ALA A 153 -12.92 12.89 -26.65
N GLN A 154 -12.03 13.02 -25.67
CA GLN A 154 -11.35 11.89 -25.02
C GLN A 154 -12.06 11.40 -23.74
N GLN A 155 -13.29 11.86 -23.45
CA GLN A 155 -14.07 11.46 -22.26
C GLN A 155 -14.61 10.02 -22.29
N ASP A 156 -14.15 9.19 -23.23
CA ASP A 156 -14.64 7.84 -23.42
C ASP A 156 -14.10 6.88 -22.35
N ALA A 157 -15.02 6.15 -21.71
CA ALA A 157 -14.72 5.16 -20.68
C ALA A 157 -13.63 4.13 -21.08
N PRO A 158 -13.59 3.61 -22.32
CA PRO A 158 -12.55 2.66 -22.74
C PRO A 158 -11.13 3.24 -22.66
N TYR A 159 -10.93 4.48 -23.13
CA TYR A 159 -9.60 5.12 -23.15
C TYR A 159 -9.05 5.31 -21.74
N PHE A 160 -9.84 5.91 -20.84
CA PHE A 160 -9.40 6.10 -19.47
C PHE A 160 -9.35 4.81 -18.67
N ASN A 161 -10.14 3.79 -19.01
CA ASN A 161 -9.99 2.48 -18.39
C ASN A 161 -8.64 1.85 -18.74
N GLU A 162 -8.23 1.84 -20.01
CA GLU A 162 -6.90 1.33 -20.39
C GLU A 162 -5.76 2.06 -19.67
N PHE A 163 -5.94 3.35 -19.39
CA PHE A 163 -4.93 4.15 -18.70
C PHE A 163 -4.97 4.02 -17.16
N CYS A 164 -6.16 4.05 -16.57
CA CYS A 164 -6.34 4.14 -15.13
C CYS A 164 -6.53 2.77 -14.46
N ALA A 165 -7.13 1.80 -15.15
CA ALA A 165 -7.55 0.56 -14.54
C ALA A 165 -6.35 -0.35 -14.29
N HIS A 166 -5.95 -0.45 -13.04
CA HIS A 166 -5.01 -1.47 -12.60
C HIS A 166 -5.27 -1.81 -11.15
N SER A 167 -4.94 -3.03 -10.76
CA SER A 167 -5.02 -3.48 -9.38
C SER A 167 -3.92 -4.48 -9.06
N THR A 168 -3.54 -4.51 -7.78
CA THR A 168 -2.69 -5.55 -7.21
C THR A 168 -3.37 -6.08 -5.97
N CYS A 169 -3.52 -7.40 -5.91
CA CYS A 169 -4.20 -8.11 -4.85
C CYS A 169 -3.27 -9.15 -4.23
N TRP A 170 -3.10 -9.09 -2.91
CA TRP A 170 -2.38 -10.08 -2.12
C TRP A 170 -3.40 -11.00 -1.46
N LYS A 171 -3.31 -12.29 -1.74
CA LYS A 171 -4.17 -13.29 -1.12
C LYS A 171 -3.41 -14.04 -0.03
N TYR A 172 -4.02 -14.12 1.13
CA TYR A 172 -3.52 -14.79 2.30
C TYR A 172 -4.47 -15.91 2.73
N TYR A 173 -3.91 -16.93 3.35
CA TYR A 173 -4.61 -17.90 4.19
C TYR A 173 -4.37 -17.55 5.65
N PHE A 174 -5.42 -17.55 6.47
CA PHE A 174 -5.37 -17.29 7.90
C PHE A 174 -5.56 -18.59 8.68
N ASP A 175 -4.54 -19.00 9.43
CA ASP A 175 -4.56 -20.25 10.22
C ASP A 175 -5.15 -20.08 11.64
N GLY A 176 -5.75 -18.91 11.93
CA GLY A 176 -6.21 -18.52 13.26
C GLY A 176 -5.14 -17.77 14.09
N ARG A 177 -3.89 -17.69 13.63
CA ARG A 177 -2.80 -16.97 14.29
C ARG A 177 -2.04 -16.03 13.36
N ARG A 178 -1.79 -16.44 12.11
CA ARG A 178 -0.94 -15.73 11.16
C ARG A 178 -1.53 -15.76 9.75
N LEU A 179 -1.25 -14.70 9.01
CA LEU A 179 -1.52 -14.64 7.57
C LEU A 179 -0.34 -15.25 6.81
N HIS A 180 -0.67 -16.19 5.93
CA HIS A 180 0.26 -16.88 5.05
C HIS A 180 -0.01 -16.41 3.62
N LEU A 181 0.91 -15.64 3.04
CA LEU A 181 0.79 -15.18 1.66
C LEU A 181 0.77 -16.40 0.72
N LYS A 182 -0.26 -16.49 -0.12
CA LYS A 182 -0.45 -17.59 -1.08
C LYS A 182 -0.03 -17.20 -2.49
N TYR A 183 -0.44 -16.02 -2.94
CA TYR A 183 0.00 -15.46 -4.22
C TYR A 183 -0.34 -13.97 -4.29
N ILE A 184 0.29 -13.30 -5.26
CA ILE A 184 0.01 -11.90 -5.61
C ILE A 184 -0.54 -11.89 -7.03
N MET A 185 -1.71 -11.28 -7.23
CA MET A 185 -2.30 -11.07 -8.55
C MET A 185 -2.15 -9.61 -8.95
N GLN A 186 -1.78 -9.38 -10.19
CA GLN A 186 -1.78 -8.04 -10.79
C GLN A 186 -2.68 -8.08 -12.02
N VAL A 187 -3.57 -7.10 -12.09
CA VAL A 187 -4.48 -6.92 -13.22
C VAL A 187 -4.25 -5.51 -13.73
N GLY A 188 -4.03 -5.37 -15.03
CA GLY A 188 -3.92 -4.10 -15.74
C GLY A 188 -4.61 -4.24 -17.08
#